data_AF-A0A7S1L2X7-F1
#
_entry.id   AF-A0A7S1L2X7-F1
#
_cell.length_a   1.000
_cell.length_b   1.000
_cell.length_c   1.000
_cell.angle_alpha   90.00
_cell.angle_beta   90.00
_cell.angle_gamma   90.00
#
_symmetry.space_group_name_H-M   'P 1'
#
loop_
_entity.id
_entity.type
_entity.pdbx_description
1 polymer ?
#
loop_
_entity_poly.entity_id
_entity_poly.type
_entity_poly.pdbx_seq_one_letter_code
_entity_poly.pdbx_strand_id
1 'polypeptide(L)'
;LQAQEVEAQTLAEGVAARVVGLRAAAHLNGLLVTLLAWDQASDRWHVQTPDGARKAIRPRNLEPVPDDDAARAAEWAAAASASPGLPTPGAAPRSTSSACPAARPGEDALEGYEVDPELREVLAGLSPAEVREILGGGGVKSGAAPQQRFSPPSRRPPAQHFEAELLADRERALSSAGGPAGGGDLQLGPEELRRRWEAEEERWQLREAEQLSRLQEVEAQEAWRREAWRAQADVEVQRLQALEAQCAVLETDMRHRSMALAADSSSAGAAQAPASHEAEGEVAELRLLQAEMLSATQELDERRRQAREAAEEEQARKASLELLSQRHAELAACEAELQQASSEASVAREAREPHGLP
;
A
#
# COMPACT_ATOMS: atom_id res chain seq x y z
N LEU A 1 2.50 29.47 -3.30
CA LEU A 1 2.65 28.17 -3.99
C LEU A 1 2.03 27.11 -3.09
N GLN A 2 0.70 27.12 -2.97
CA GLN A 2 -0.07 26.08 -2.32
C GLN A 2 -0.21 24.95 -3.34
N ALA A 3 0.66 23.96 -3.26
CA ALA A 3 0.43 22.70 -3.93
C ALA A 3 -0.71 22.03 -3.16
N GLN A 4 -1.90 22.05 -3.77
CA GLN A 4 -3.02 21.24 -3.36
C GLN A 4 -2.55 19.79 -3.17
N GLU A 5 -2.44 19.36 -1.92
CA GLU A 5 -2.88 18.04 -1.50
C GLU A 5 -4.38 17.98 -1.78
N VAL A 6 -4.74 17.85 -3.07
CA VAL A 6 -6.04 17.29 -3.41
C VAL A 6 -5.96 15.89 -2.83
N GLU A 7 -6.84 15.64 -1.87
CA GLU A 7 -7.13 14.34 -1.30
C GLU A 7 -6.85 13.27 -2.36
N ALA A 8 -5.92 12.37 -2.04
CA ALA A 8 -5.59 11.22 -2.85
C ALA A 8 -6.82 10.30 -2.85
N GLN A 9 -7.87 10.70 -3.57
CA GLN A 9 -8.93 9.82 -3.96
C GLN A 9 -8.22 8.67 -4.67
N THR A 10 -8.32 7.51 -4.04
CA THR A 10 -7.49 6.34 -4.27
C THR A 10 -7.74 5.83 -5.68
N LEU A 11 -6.92 6.27 -6.63
CA LEU A 11 -6.87 5.71 -7.98
C LEU A 11 -6.52 4.22 -7.83
N ALA A 12 -7.42 3.35 -8.26
CA ALA A 12 -7.25 1.90 -8.20
C ALA A 12 -7.41 1.29 -9.60
N GLU A 13 -6.78 0.13 -9.80
CA GLU A 13 -6.93 -0.63 -11.05
C GLU A 13 -8.41 -0.99 -11.28
N GLY A 14 -8.87 -0.83 -12.52
CA GLY A 14 -10.26 -1.04 -12.93
C GLY A 14 -11.19 0.17 -12.76
N VAL A 15 -10.78 1.21 -12.04
CA VAL A 15 -11.61 2.41 -11.82
C VAL A 15 -11.57 3.33 -13.05
N ALA A 16 -12.70 3.99 -13.33
CA ALA A 16 -12.77 5.02 -14.37
C ALA A 16 -12.24 6.36 -13.84
N ALA A 17 -11.39 7.02 -14.62
CA ALA A 17 -10.87 8.35 -14.31
C ALA A 17 -11.01 9.27 -15.52
N ARG A 18 -11.14 10.56 -15.27
CA ARG A 18 -11.12 11.62 -16.28
C ARG A 18 -9.72 12.17 -16.40
N VAL A 19 -9.22 12.26 -17.63
CA VAL A 19 -7.91 12.86 -17.88
C VAL A 19 -8.03 14.38 -17.79
N VAL A 20 -7.17 15.03 -17.00
CA VAL A 20 -7.18 16.49 -16.81
C VAL A 20 -5.77 17.08 -16.85
N GLY A 21 -5.63 18.34 -17.25
CA GLY A 21 -4.40 19.11 -17.11
C GLY A 21 -3.20 18.69 -17.97
N LEU A 22 -3.37 17.85 -19.01
CA LEU A 22 -2.29 17.55 -19.96
C LEU A 22 -2.06 18.74 -20.90
N ARG A 23 -0.82 19.26 -20.93
CA ARG A 23 -0.43 20.35 -21.84
C ARG A 23 -0.01 19.85 -23.23
N ALA A 24 0.72 18.74 -23.29
CA ALA A 24 1.25 18.20 -24.54
C ALA A 24 0.19 17.48 -25.40
N ALA A 25 -0.84 16.93 -24.74
CA ALA A 25 -1.92 16.20 -25.39
C ALA A 25 -3.27 16.71 -24.91
N ALA A 26 -3.53 18.00 -25.16
CA ALA A 26 -4.75 18.67 -24.68
C ALA A 26 -6.04 18.02 -25.20
N HIS A 27 -6.00 17.34 -26.35
CA HIS A 27 -7.12 16.59 -26.91
C HIS A 27 -7.57 15.39 -26.05
N LEU A 28 -6.71 14.92 -25.13
CA LEU A 28 -7.07 13.85 -24.19
C LEU A 28 -7.78 14.38 -22.94
N ASN A 29 -7.69 15.68 -22.66
CA ASN A 29 -8.33 16.24 -21.47
C ASN A 29 -9.85 16.17 -21.61
N GLY A 30 -10.53 15.73 -20.55
CA GLY A 30 -11.97 15.52 -20.52
C GLY A 30 -12.40 14.11 -20.94
N LEU A 31 -11.50 13.29 -21.51
CA LEU A 31 -11.82 11.89 -21.84
C LEU A 31 -11.84 11.02 -20.58
N LEU A 32 -12.82 10.13 -20.54
CA LEU A 32 -12.91 9.05 -19.54
C LEU A 32 -12.01 7.90 -19.99
N VAL A 33 -11.19 7.41 -19.07
CA VAL A 33 -10.24 6.31 -19.28
C VAL A 33 -10.38 5.30 -18.16
N THR A 34 -10.08 4.04 -18.45
CA THR A 34 -10.04 2.98 -17.43
C THR A 34 -8.61 2.77 -16.97
N LEU A 35 -8.37 2.80 -15.66
CA LEU A 35 -7.07 2.50 -15.08
C LEU A 35 -6.80 0.99 -15.21
N LEU A 36 -5.67 0.62 -15.82
CA LEU A 36 -5.29 -0.80 -16.00
C LEU A 36 -4.31 -1.26 -14.93
N ALA A 37 -3.16 -0.60 -14.84
CA ALA A 37 -2.07 -1.00 -13.96
C ALA A 37 -1.21 0.21 -13.58
N TRP A 38 -0.68 0.19 -12.36
CA TRP A 38 0.29 1.19 -11.92
C TRP A 38 1.72 0.76 -12.25
N ASP A 39 2.44 1.56 -13.03
CA ASP A 39 3.87 1.35 -13.30
C ASP A 39 4.71 2.11 -12.27
N GLN A 40 5.23 1.38 -11.29
CA GLN A 40 6.12 1.91 -10.24
C GLN A 40 7.44 2.44 -10.78
N ALA A 41 7.95 1.93 -11.90
CA ALA A 41 9.23 2.37 -12.46
C ALA A 41 9.10 3.76 -13.08
N SER A 42 7.97 4.05 -13.71
CA SER A 42 7.72 5.32 -14.39
C SER A 42 6.93 6.33 -13.56
N ASP A 43 6.35 5.91 -12.43
CA ASP A 43 5.42 6.70 -11.61
C ASP A 43 4.21 7.17 -12.46
N ARG A 44 3.65 6.24 -13.25
CA ARG A 44 2.55 6.50 -14.20
C ARG A 44 1.53 5.37 -14.20
N TRP A 45 0.26 5.75 -14.36
CA TRP A 45 -0.83 4.82 -14.60
C TRP A 45 -0.88 4.44 -16.07
N HIS A 46 -0.91 3.14 -16.36
CA HIS A 46 -1.38 2.63 -17.64
C HIS A 46 -2.90 2.75 -17.68
N VAL A 47 -3.40 3.54 -18.62
CA VAL A 47 -4.83 3.75 -18.82
C VAL A 47 -5.24 3.28 -20.21
N GLN A 48 -6.46 2.79 -20.35
CA GLN A 48 -7.07 2.46 -21.62
C GLN A 48 -8.04 3.56 -22.03
N THR A 49 -7.85 4.13 -23.22
CA THR A 49 -8.79 5.09 -23.81
C THR A 49 -9.99 4.36 -24.42
N PRO A 50 -11.13 5.03 -24.66
CA PRO A 50 -12.29 4.44 -25.33
C PRO A 50 -11.96 3.87 -26.72
N ASP A 51 -10.94 4.40 -27.39
CA ASP A 51 -10.41 3.87 -28.67
C ASP A 51 -9.63 2.55 -28.51
N GLY A 52 -9.49 2.04 -27.28
CA GLY A 52 -8.73 0.83 -26.93
C GLY A 52 -7.22 1.04 -26.79
N ALA A 53 -6.71 2.24 -27.06
CA ALA A 53 -5.28 2.54 -26.97
C ALA A 53 -4.81 2.65 -25.51
N ARG A 54 -3.64 2.07 -25.22
CA ARG A 54 -3.00 2.17 -23.91
C ARG A 54 -2.08 3.39 -23.85
N LYS A 55 -2.21 4.20 -22.80
CA LYS A 55 -1.36 5.39 -22.56
C LYS A 55 -0.86 5.42 -21.11
N ALA A 56 0.33 5.98 -20.90
CA ALA A 56 0.89 6.17 -19.56
C ALA A 56 0.69 7.62 -19.10
N ILE A 57 -0.13 7.84 -18.06
CA ILE A 57 -0.52 9.16 -17.56
C ILE A 57 -0.12 9.30 -16.08
N ARG A 58 0.35 10.48 -15.68
CA ARG A 58 0.70 10.75 -14.27
C ARG A 58 -0.57 10.85 -13.41
N PRO A 59 -0.53 10.46 -12.13
CA PRO A 59 -1.70 10.49 -11.24
C PRO A 59 -2.31 11.88 -11.10
N ARG A 60 -1.50 12.95 -11.03
CA ARG A 60 -1.99 14.35 -11.00
C ARG A 60 -2.80 14.81 -12.22
N ASN A 61 -2.78 14.02 -13.29
CA ASN A 61 -3.50 14.29 -14.54
C ASN A 61 -4.73 13.38 -14.67
N LEU A 62 -5.14 12.72 -13.58
CA LEU A 62 -6.28 11.83 -13.50
C LEU A 62 -7.17 12.32 -12.35
N GLU A 63 -8.43 12.56 -12.65
CA GLU A 63 -9.46 12.88 -11.68
C GLU A 63 -10.41 11.68 -11.62
N PRO A 64 -10.55 10.99 -10.48
CA PRO A 64 -11.46 9.87 -10.37
C PRO A 64 -12.90 10.32 -10.58
N VAL A 65 -13.69 9.45 -11.18
CA VAL A 65 -15.07 9.72 -11.54
C VAL A 65 -15.95 8.82 -10.67
N PRO A 66 -16.96 9.36 -9.96
CA PRO A 66 -17.84 8.54 -9.14
C PRO A 66 -18.54 7.47 -9.99
N ASP A 67 -18.77 6.30 -9.41
CA ASP A 67 -19.21 5.09 -10.12
C ASP A 67 -20.50 5.28 -10.97
N ASP A 68 -21.35 6.24 -10.60
CA ASP A 68 -22.56 6.60 -11.34
C ASP A 68 -22.27 7.09 -12.78
N ASP A 69 -21.17 7.82 -12.97
CA ASP A 69 -20.73 8.30 -14.28
C ASP A 69 -19.92 7.23 -15.03
N ALA A 70 -19.27 6.31 -14.30
CA ALA A 70 -18.51 5.20 -14.87
C ALA A 70 -19.44 4.20 -15.59
N ALA A 71 -20.62 3.92 -15.03
CA ALA A 71 -21.62 3.07 -15.66
C ALA A 71 -22.08 3.62 -17.02
N ARG A 72 -22.31 4.94 -17.12
CA ARG A 72 -22.68 5.62 -18.37
C ARG A 72 -21.55 5.61 -19.40
N ALA A 73 -20.31 5.69 -18.94
CA ALA A 73 -19.14 5.63 -19.81
C ALA A 73 -18.94 4.22 -20.41
N ALA A 74 -19.14 3.18 -19.60
CA ALA A 74 -19.12 1.79 -20.07
C ALA A 74 -20.24 1.52 -21.09
N GLU A 75 -21.44 2.07 -20.86
CA GLU A 75 -22.57 1.99 -21.80
C GLU A 75 -22.25 2.71 -23.12
N TRP A 76 -21.62 3.89 -23.06
CA TRP A 76 -21.18 4.63 -24.26
C TRP A 76 -20.06 3.91 -25.03
N ALA A 77 -19.10 3.29 -24.33
CA ALA A 77 -18.02 2.52 -24.96
C ALA A 77 -18.54 1.23 -25.62
N ALA A 78 -19.51 0.56 -24.98
CA ALA A 78 -20.21 -0.57 -25.57
C ALA A 78 -21.02 -0.16 -26.81
N ALA A 79 -21.70 1.00 -26.75
CA ALA A 79 -22.45 1.54 -27.89
C ALA A 79 -21.53 1.95 -29.07
N ALA A 80 -20.36 2.53 -28.79
CA ALA A 80 -19.38 2.89 -29.81
C ALA A 80 -18.78 1.68 -30.52
N SER A 81 -18.60 0.56 -29.80
CA SER A 81 -18.11 -0.71 -30.37
C SER A 81 -19.19 -1.49 -31.13
N ALA A 82 -20.47 -1.17 -30.93
CA ALA A 82 -21.61 -1.89 -31.52
C ALA A 82 -22.15 -1.26 -32.82
N SER A 83 -21.47 -0.27 -33.43
CA SER A 83 -21.89 0.24 -34.74
C SER A 83 -21.79 -0.85 -35.83
N PRO A 84 -22.89 -1.27 -36.46
CA PRO A 84 -22.88 -2.26 -37.52
C PRO A 84 -22.22 -1.66 -38.78
N GLY A 85 -21.25 -2.38 -39.33
CA GLY A 85 -20.36 -1.93 -40.37
C GLY A 85 -21.05 -1.32 -41.61
N LEU A 86 -20.61 -0.11 -41.95
CA LEU A 86 -20.75 0.41 -43.30
C LEU A 86 -19.86 -0.40 -44.28
N PRO A 87 -20.37 -0.77 -45.47
CA PRO A 87 -19.61 -1.54 -46.45
C PRO A 87 -18.56 -0.67 -47.15
N THR A 88 -17.28 -1.02 -46.98
CA THR A 88 -16.17 -0.44 -47.75
C THR A 88 -16.00 -1.18 -49.08
N PRO A 89 -15.98 -0.50 -50.25
CA PRO A 89 -15.66 -1.11 -51.53
C PRO A 89 -14.16 -1.00 -51.87
N GLY A 90 -13.65 -2.01 -52.58
CA GLY A 90 -12.66 -1.78 -53.65
C GLY A 90 -11.18 -1.99 -53.33
N ALA A 91 -10.70 -3.18 -53.69
CA ALA A 91 -9.31 -3.62 -53.74
C ALA A 91 -8.34 -2.75 -54.57
N ALA A 92 -7.04 -2.78 -54.21
CA ALA A 92 -5.94 -3.01 -55.15
C ALA A 92 -4.64 -3.47 -54.43
N PRO A 93 -3.84 -4.38 -55.04
CA PRO A 93 -2.60 -4.91 -54.45
C PRO A 93 -1.32 -4.40 -55.14
N ARG A 94 -0.17 -4.78 -54.54
CA ARG A 94 1.23 -4.88 -55.05
C ARG A 94 2.18 -3.79 -54.56
N SER A 95 3.28 -4.19 -53.90
CA SER A 95 4.58 -4.38 -54.59
C SER A 95 5.68 -4.81 -53.62
N THR A 96 6.34 -5.89 -54.01
CA THR A 96 7.67 -6.35 -53.57
C THR A 96 8.76 -5.37 -53.98
N SER A 97 9.72 -5.05 -53.12
CA SER A 97 11.14 -4.95 -53.50
C SER A 97 12.04 -4.58 -52.31
N SER A 98 13.16 -5.28 -52.22
CA SER A 98 14.51 -4.71 -52.12
C SER A 98 15.33 -5.20 -50.92
N ALA A 99 16.40 -5.89 -51.29
CA ALA A 99 17.37 -6.56 -50.45
C ALA A 99 18.59 -5.67 -50.11
N CYS A 100 19.46 -6.26 -49.26
CA CYS A 100 20.88 -5.99 -48.98
C CYS A 100 21.23 -5.02 -47.83
N PRO A 101 22.41 -5.14 -47.19
CA PRO A 101 23.34 -6.29 -47.08
C PRO A 101 23.81 -6.60 -45.64
N ALA A 102 24.52 -7.72 -45.53
CA ALA A 102 25.16 -8.26 -44.34
C ALA A 102 26.30 -7.39 -43.78
N ALA A 103 26.37 -7.29 -42.46
CA ALA A 103 27.55 -6.86 -41.72
C ALA A 103 27.76 -7.82 -40.53
N ARG A 104 28.91 -8.51 -40.53
CA ARG A 104 29.44 -9.26 -39.38
C ARG A 104 30.13 -8.29 -38.42
N PRO A 105 29.95 -8.42 -37.10
CA PRO A 105 30.97 -8.03 -36.13
C PRO A 105 31.55 -9.27 -35.44
N GLY A 106 32.80 -9.13 -35.01
CA GLY A 106 33.68 -10.23 -34.62
C GLY A 106 33.27 -10.93 -33.33
N GLU A 107 33.35 -12.25 -33.38
CA GLU A 107 33.67 -13.12 -32.25
C GLU A 107 35.15 -12.88 -31.92
N ASP A 108 35.45 -12.25 -30.78
CA ASP A 108 36.74 -12.31 -30.07
C ASP A 108 36.69 -11.33 -28.88
N ALA A 109 35.90 -11.64 -27.83
CA ALA A 109 35.92 -10.86 -26.58
C ALA A 109 35.40 -11.58 -25.32
N LEU A 110 35.18 -12.91 -25.33
CA LEU A 110 34.62 -13.63 -24.18
C LEU A 110 35.34 -14.96 -23.91
N GLU A 111 36.67 -14.97 -24.03
CA GLU A 111 37.48 -16.08 -23.56
C GLU A 111 37.88 -15.80 -22.10
N GLY A 112 37.16 -16.42 -21.15
CA GLY A 112 37.54 -16.37 -19.73
C GLY A 112 36.40 -16.38 -18.69
N TYR A 113 35.12 -16.30 -19.09
CA TYR A 113 34.02 -16.51 -18.16
C TYR A 113 33.56 -17.96 -18.20
N GLU A 114 33.87 -18.73 -17.15
CA GLU A 114 33.21 -20.01 -16.89
C GLU A 114 31.74 -19.71 -16.60
N VAL A 115 30.88 -19.97 -17.60
CA VAL A 115 29.43 -19.88 -17.45
C VAL A 115 28.96 -21.10 -16.67
N ASP A 116 28.26 -20.85 -15.58
CA ASP A 116 27.65 -21.84 -14.70
C ASP A 116 26.86 -22.88 -15.53
N PRO A 117 27.08 -24.21 -15.35
CA PRO A 117 26.42 -25.26 -16.15
C PRO A 117 24.88 -25.17 -16.13
N GLU A 118 24.28 -24.67 -15.05
CA GLU A 118 22.83 -24.48 -14.97
C GLU A 118 22.33 -23.37 -15.91
N LEU A 119 23.10 -22.28 -16.07
CA LEU A 119 22.76 -21.21 -17.00
C LEU A 119 22.86 -21.67 -18.46
N ARG A 120 23.72 -22.65 -18.74
CA ARG A 120 23.93 -23.18 -20.09
C ARG A 120 22.73 -23.97 -20.58
N GLU A 121 22.04 -24.67 -19.68
CA GLU A 121 20.83 -25.44 -20.01
C GLU A 121 19.63 -24.52 -20.26
N VAL A 122 19.50 -23.44 -19.48
CA VAL A 122 18.47 -22.41 -19.67
C VAL A 122 18.68 -21.63 -20.97
N LEU A 123 19.92 -21.27 -21.30
CA LEU A 123 20.23 -20.55 -22.55
C LEU A 123 20.10 -21.42 -23.80
N ALA A 124 20.22 -22.75 -23.70
CA ALA A 124 20.03 -23.65 -24.83
C ALA A 124 18.56 -23.72 -25.31
N GLY A 125 17.60 -23.36 -24.46
CA GLY A 125 16.17 -23.30 -24.80
C GLY A 125 15.70 -21.96 -25.37
N LEU A 126 16.52 -20.90 -25.32
CA LEU A 126 16.13 -19.56 -25.73
C LEU A 126 16.62 -19.23 -27.13
N SER A 127 15.75 -18.58 -27.91
CA SER A 127 16.12 -18.13 -29.26
C SER A 127 17.14 -16.98 -29.17
N PRO A 128 18.00 -16.81 -30.20
CA PRO A 128 18.98 -15.71 -30.25
C PRO A 128 18.36 -14.30 -30.23
N ALA A 129 17.03 -14.17 -30.35
CA ALA A 129 16.29 -12.91 -30.21
C ALA A 129 15.95 -12.63 -28.74
N GLU A 130 15.49 -13.64 -27.98
CA GLU A 130 15.18 -13.53 -26.54
C GLU A 130 16.43 -13.28 -25.72
N VAL A 131 17.54 -13.95 -26.05
CA VAL A 131 18.84 -13.69 -25.40
C VAL A 131 19.32 -12.25 -25.64
N ARG A 132 19.03 -11.67 -26.81
CA ARG A 132 19.35 -10.26 -27.12
C ARG A 132 18.42 -9.28 -26.41
N GLU A 133 17.19 -9.66 -26.13
CA GLU A 133 16.25 -8.84 -25.35
C GLU A 133 16.64 -8.80 -23.87
N ILE A 134 17.05 -9.94 -23.31
CA ILE A 134 17.53 -10.05 -21.92
C ILE A 134 18.85 -9.30 -21.72
N LEU A 135 19.79 -9.40 -22.66
CA LEU A 135 21.09 -8.74 -22.55
C LEU A 135 21.08 -7.27 -23.03
N GLY A 136 20.10 -6.86 -23.83
CA GLY A 136 20.00 -5.52 -24.43
C GLY A 136 19.41 -4.44 -23.52
N GLY A 137 18.78 -4.80 -22.39
CA GLY A 137 18.03 -3.87 -21.54
C GLY A 137 18.83 -3.09 -20.49
N GLY A 138 20.13 -3.35 -20.32
CA GLY A 138 20.88 -2.94 -19.12
C GLY A 138 21.97 -1.88 -19.34
N GLY A 139 21.64 -0.72 -19.92
CA GLY A 139 22.59 0.40 -20.03
C GLY A 139 22.79 1.15 -18.70
N VAL A 140 23.40 0.52 -17.69
CA VAL A 140 23.74 1.19 -16.42
C VAL A 140 25.07 1.90 -16.56
N LYS A 141 25.04 3.23 -16.70
CA LYS A 141 26.23 4.07 -16.52
C LYS A 141 26.63 4.05 -15.05
N SER A 142 27.69 3.30 -14.74
CA SER A 142 28.43 3.40 -13.47
C SER A 142 29.09 4.77 -13.38
N GLY A 143 28.45 5.70 -12.69
CA GLY A 143 29.02 6.97 -12.23
C GLY A 143 29.04 7.02 -10.71
N ALA A 144 30.22 6.86 -10.13
CA ALA A 144 30.48 6.99 -8.70
C ALA A 144 30.26 8.45 -8.22
N ALA A 145 29.46 8.64 -7.16
CA ALA A 145 29.41 9.85 -6.33
C ALA A 145 28.69 9.54 -4.99
N PRO A 146 28.84 10.36 -3.92
CA PRO A 146 29.35 9.90 -2.63
C PRO A 146 28.29 9.68 -1.56
N GLN A 147 28.69 8.93 -0.52
CA GLN A 147 27.93 8.71 0.71
C GLN A 147 27.57 10.06 1.38
N GLN A 148 26.33 10.53 1.17
CA GLN A 148 25.71 11.48 2.09
C GLN A 148 24.97 10.70 3.18
N ARG A 149 25.46 10.83 4.42
CA ARG A 149 24.76 10.41 5.62
C ARG A 149 23.43 11.18 5.69
N PHE A 150 22.33 10.49 5.48
CA PHE A 150 21.01 11.00 5.85
C PHE A 150 20.93 11.06 7.38
N SER A 151 20.92 12.27 7.93
CA SER A 151 20.41 12.50 9.28
C SER A 151 18.88 12.35 9.24
N PRO A 152 18.27 11.64 10.20
CA PRO A 152 16.82 11.51 10.27
C PRO A 152 16.18 12.89 10.53
N PRO A 153 14.99 13.18 9.95
CA PRO A 153 14.29 14.42 10.20
C PRO A 153 13.92 14.51 11.69
N SER A 154 14.32 15.62 12.30
CA SER A 154 14.04 15.94 13.69
C SER A 154 12.52 15.96 13.89
N ARG A 155 12.01 15.02 14.70
CA ARG A 155 10.61 14.98 15.15
C ARG A 155 10.34 16.19 16.04
N ARG A 156 9.96 17.32 15.46
CA ARG A 156 9.26 18.38 16.19
C ARG A 156 7.77 18.04 16.23
N PRO A 157 7.12 18.08 17.40
CA PRO A 157 5.70 17.75 17.52
C PRO A 157 4.84 18.81 16.80
N PRO A 158 3.77 18.40 16.10
CA PRO A 158 2.91 19.28 15.30
C PRO A 158 2.15 20.34 16.12
N ALA A 159 2.05 20.18 17.45
CA ALA A 159 1.38 21.14 18.33
C ALA A 159 1.98 22.56 18.29
N GLN A 160 3.30 22.68 18.06
CA GLN A 160 3.97 24.00 18.01
C GLN A 160 3.67 24.76 16.71
N HIS A 161 3.26 24.07 15.64
CA HIS A 161 2.90 24.73 14.40
C HIS A 161 1.53 25.41 14.50
N PHE A 162 0.57 24.80 15.22
CA PHE A 162 -0.77 25.35 15.34
C PHE A 162 -0.81 26.63 16.18
N GLU A 163 -0.11 26.68 17.31
CA GLU A 163 -0.01 27.92 18.12
C GLU A 163 0.72 29.04 17.39
N ALA A 164 1.80 28.72 16.65
CA ALA A 164 2.54 29.70 15.87
C ALA A 164 1.72 30.26 14.70
N GLU A 165 0.89 29.42 14.07
CA GLU A 165 0.01 29.82 12.97
C GLU A 165 -1.17 30.66 13.49
N LEU A 166 -1.74 30.33 14.66
CA LEU A 166 -2.76 31.14 15.33
C LEU A 166 -2.24 32.52 15.75
N LEU A 167 -1.00 32.58 16.26
CA LEU A 167 -0.32 33.84 16.58
C LEU A 167 -0.04 34.66 15.32
N ALA A 168 0.41 34.04 14.23
CA ALA A 168 0.67 34.72 12.97
C ALA A 168 -0.60 35.24 12.29
N ASP A 169 -1.73 34.52 12.40
CA ASP A 169 -3.03 34.99 11.91
C ASP A 169 -3.60 36.11 12.78
N ARG A 170 -3.39 36.05 14.11
CA ARG A 170 -3.73 37.14 15.03
C ARG A 170 -2.91 38.40 14.75
N GLU A 171 -1.61 38.28 14.49
CA GLU A 171 -0.76 39.42 14.11
C GLU A 171 -1.09 39.99 12.72
N ARG A 172 -1.48 39.13 11.76
CA ARG A 172 -1.98 39.57 10.45
C ARG A 172 -3.31 40.31 10.56
N ALA A 173 -4.23 39.83 11.41
CA ALA A 173 -5.49 40.52 11.66
C ALA A 173 -5.28 41.89 12.32
N LEU A 174 -4.37 41.98 13.30
CA LEU A 174 -4.02 43.24 13.96
C LEU A 174 -3.27 44.20 13.04
N SER A 175 -2.39 43.71 12.16
CA SER A 175 -1.68 44.54 11.18
C SER A 175 -2.60 45.01 10.04
N SER A 176 -3.60 44.21 9.66
CA SER A 176 -4.61 44.59 8.67
C SER A 176 -5.57 45.68 9.16
N ALA A 177 -5.71 45.86 10.48
CA ALA A 177 -6.59 46.87 11.07
C ALA A 177 -5.98 48.29 11.06
N GLY A 178 -4.72 48.46 10.67
CA GLY A 178 -4.01 49.74 10.63
C GLY A 178 -4.26 50.62 9.38
N GLY A 179 -5.32 50.36 8.62
CA GLY A 179 -5.68 51.15 7.43
C GLY A 179 -6.28 52.52 7.79
N PRO A 180 -5.90 53.61 7.12
CA PRO A 180 -6.29 54.96 7.52
C PRO A 180 -7.79 55.23 7.30
N ALA A 181 -8.49 55.49 8.41
CA ALA A 181 -9.52 56.51 8.58
C ALA A 181 -10.60 56.62 7.49
N GLY A 182 -11.32 55.53 7.21
CA GLY A 182 -12.64 55.56 6.59
C GLY A 182 -13.69 55.17 7.62
N GLY A 183 -14.10 56.13 8.46
CA GLY A 183 -15.00 55.95 9.60
C GLY A 183 -16.38 55.43 9.23
N GLY A 184 -16.53 54.12 9.18
CA GLY A 184 -17.78 53.41 9.43
C GLY A 184 -17.59 52.60 10.70
N ASP A 185 -17.55 53.30 11.83
CA ASP A 185 -17.43 52.73 13.17
C ASP A 185 -18.72 51.93 13.45
N LEU A 186 -18.78 50.71 12.93
CA LEU A 186 -19.73 49.71 13.35
C LEU A 186 -19.34 49.32 14.77
N GLN A 187 -19.70 50.18 15.72
CA GLN A 187 -19.80 49.84 17.13
C GLN A 187 -20.87 48.76 17.23
N LEU A 188 -20.46 47.52 16.95
CA LEU A 188 -21.21 46.33 17.27
C LEU A 188 -21.47 46.42 18.77
N GLY A 189 -22.74 46.60 19.14
CA GLY A 189 -23.13 46.66 20.53
C GLY A 189 -22.66 45.39 21.26
N PRO A 190 -22.52 45.43 22.60
CA PRO A 190 -22.09 44.27 23.39
C PRO A 190 -22.94 43.01 23.13
N GLU A 191 -24.22 43.18 22.79
CA GLU A 191 -25.12 42.10 22.38
C GLU A 191 -24.70 41.44 21.06
N GLU A 192 -24.20 42.21 20.10
CA GLU A 192 -23.81 41.67 18.80
C GLU A 192 -22.45 40.97 18.86
N LEU A 193 -21.55 41.44 19.73
CA LEU A 193 -20.33 40.71 20.08
C LEU A 193 -20.64 39.38 20.77
N ARG A 194 -21.60 39.37 21.71
CA ARG A 194 -22.05 38.13 22.37
C ARG A 194 -22.62 37.14 21.36
N ARG A 195 -23.49 37.58 20.44
CA ARG A 195 -24.04 36.71 19.38
C ARG A 195 -22.97 36.16 18.44
N ARG A 196 -21.96 36.97 18.10
CA ARG A 196 -20.83 36.50 17.29
C ARG A 196 -20.01 35.46 18.02
N TRP A 197 -19.75 35.68 19.31
CA TRP A 197 -19.06 34.72 20.16
C TRP A 197 -19.83 33.40 20.26
N GLU A 198 -21.13 33.44 20.58
CA GLU A 198 -22.00 32.26 20.64
C GLU A 198 -22.01 31.52 19.30
N ALA A 199 -22.10 32.23 18.16
CA ALA A 199 -22.04 31.60 16.84
C ALA A 199 -20.66 31.01 16.51
N GLU A 200 -19.56 31.58 17.00
CA GLU A 200 -18.22 31.01 16.86
C GLU A 200 -18.04 29.78 17.74
N GLU A 201 -18.60 29.79 18.94
CA GLU A 201 -18.61 28.65 19.88
C GLU A 201 -19.43 27.48 19.31
N GLU A 202 -20.62 27.74 18.76
CA GLU A 202 -21.42 26.73 18.05
C GLU A 202 -20.67 26.12 16.86
N ARG A 203 -19.97 26.95 16.06
CA ARG A 203 -19.14 26.46 14.95
C ARG A 203 -17.96 25.63 15.43
N TRP A 204 -17.38 25.99 16.58
CA TRP A 204 -16.31 25.22 17.18
C TRP A 204 -16.81 23.86 17.67
N GLN A 205 -17.94 23.83 18.39
CA GLN A 205 -18.58 22.58 18.84
C GLN A 205 -18.97 21.68 17.66
N LEU A 206 -19.49 22.24 16.56
CA LEU A 206 -19.81 21.45 15.37
C LEU A 206 -18.57 20.80 14.75
N ARG A 207 -17.45 21.54 14.66
CA ARG A 207 -16.17 21.00 14.15
C ARG A 207 -15.61 19.93 15.09
N GLU A 208 -15.71 20.12 16.40
CA GLU A 208 -15.28 19.12 17.38
C GLU A 208 -16.11 17.83 17.26
N ALA A 209 -17.44 17.96 17.15
CA ALA A 209 -18.33 16.83 16.92
C ALA A 209 -18.01 16.09 15.60
N GLU A 210 -17.71 16.82 14.52
CA GLU A 210 -17.28 16.22 13.25
C GLU A 210 -15.96 15.46 13.40
N GLN A 211 -14.97 16.02 14.12
CA GLN A 211 -13.70 15.35 14.39
C GLN A 211 -13.89 14.07 15.22
N LEU A 212 -14.75 14.10 16.25
CA LEU A 212 -15.08 12.93 17.04
C LEU A 212 -15.77 11.85 16.20
N SER A 213 -16.68 12.23 15.30
CA SER A 213 -17.32 11.29 14.35
C SER A 213 -16.30 10.63 13.44
N ARG A 214 -15.34 11.39 12.88
CA ARG A 214 -14.26 10.84 12.03
C ARG A 214 -13.36 9.88 12.81
N LEU A 215 -13.05 10.19 14.06
CA LEU A 215 -12.27 9.29 14.93
C LEU A 215 -13.02 7.98 15.19
N GLN A 216 -14.32 8.04 15.48
CA GLN A 216 -15.15 6.84 15.67
C GLN A 216 -15.21 5.99 14.39
N GLU A 217 -15.29 6.61 13.21
CA GLU A 217 -15.24 5.88 11.93
C GLU A 217 -13.90 5.16 11.73
N VAL A 218 -12.77 5.82 12.04
CA VAL A 218 -11.44 5.21 11.95
C VAL A 218 -11.31 4.04 12.95
N GLU A 219 -11.77 4.21 14.19
CA GLU A 219 -11.78 3.13 15.18
C GLU A 219 -12.63 1.94 14.75
N ALA A 220 -13.81 2.19 14.15
CA ALA A 220 -14.67 1.16 13.60
C ALA A 220 -14.00 0.43 12.43
N GLN A 221 -13.32 1.14 11.54
CA GLN A 221 -12.54 0.53 10.45
C GLN A 221 -11.39 -0.32 10.98
N GLU A 222 -10.67 0.14 12.01
CA GLU A 222 -9.60 -0.64 12.63
C GLU A 222 -10.14 -1.85 13.40
N ALA A 223 -11.30 -1.75 14.05
CA ALA A 223 -11.97 -2.88 14.67
C ALA A 223 -12.34 -3.94 13.62
N TRP A 224 -12.94 -3.53 12.50
CA TRP A 224 -13.28 -4.42 11.39
C TRP A 224 -12.03 -5.10 10.79
N ARG A 225 -10.93 -4.35 10.59
CA ARG A 225 -9.65 -4.93 10.12
C ARG A 225 -9.10 -5.97 11.11
N ARG A 226 -9.20 -5.72 12.41
CA ARG A 226 -8.78 -6.69 13.45
C ARG A 226 -9.63 -7.95 13.41
N GLU A 227 -10.95 -7.84 13.24
CA GLU A 227 -11.84 -9.00 13.11
C GLU A 227 -11.58 -9.78 11.82
N ALA A 228 -11.40 -9.11 10.68
CA ALA A 228 -11.05 -9.74 9.42
C ALA A 228 -9.71 -10.50 9.51
N TRP A 229 -8.71 -9.91 10.15
CA TRP A 229 -7.42 -10.56 10.36
C TRP A 229 -7.54 -11.78 11.28
N ARG A 230 -8.34 -11.71 12.35
CA ARG A 230 -8.64 -12.88 13.22
C ARG A 230 -9.32 -14.00 12.44
N ALA A 231 -10.33 -13.68 11.62
CA ALA A 231 -11.00 -14.67 10.79
C ALA A 231 -10.04 -15.34 9.79
N GLN A 232 -9.13 -14.56 9.18
CA GLN A 232 -8.09 -15.12 8.31
C GLN A 232 -7.11 -16.01 9.07
N ALA A 233 -6.71 -15.62 10.28
CA ALA A 233 -5.86 -16.44 11.14
C ALA A 233 -6.54 -17.76 11.52
N ASP A 234 -7.84 -17.74 11.85
CA ASP A 234 -8.61 -18.96 12.15
C ASP A 234 -8.68 -19.91 10.94
N VAL A 235 -8.87 -19.38 9.73
CA VAL A 235 -8.84 -20.18 8.49
C VAL A 235 -7.48 -20.83 8.27
N GLU A 236 -6.39 -20.08 8.49
CA GLU A 236 -5.03 -20.63 8.40
C GLU A 236 -4.77 -21.69 9.48
N VAL A 237 -5.23 -21.49 10.73
CA VAL A 237 -5.14 -22.51 11.78
C VAL A 237 -5.89 -23.79 11.38
N GLN A 238 -7.10 -23.67 10.83
CA GLN A 238 -7.85 -24.82 10.33
C GLN A 238 -7.13 -25.53 9.17
N ARG A 239 -6.52 -24.76 8.25
CA ARG A 239 -5.73 -25.30 7.15
C ARG A 239 -4.51 -26.07 7.66
N LEU A 240 -3.80 -25.53 8.64
CA LEU A 240 -2.66 -26.20 9.27
C LEU A 240 -3.09 -27.50 9.99
N GLN A 241 -4.20 -27.47 10.73
CA GLN A 241 -4.77 -28.67 11.36
C GLN A 241 -5.15 -29.75 10.33
N ALA A 242 -5.70 -29.35 9.19
CA ALA A 242 -6.03 -30.26 8.11
C ALA A 242 -4.77 -30.90 7.49
N LEU A 243 -3.70 -30.12 7.31
CA LEU A 243 -2.40 -30.61 6.84
C LEU A 243 -1.76 -31.57 7.85
N GLU A 244 -1.77 -31.23 9.14
CA GLU A 244 -1.28 -32.13 10.21
C GLU A 244 -2.04 -33.46 10.21
N ALA A 245 -3.35 -33.44 10.02
CA ALA A 245 -4.16 -34.65 9.89
C ALA A 245 -3.81 -35.47 8.65
N GLN A 246 -3.56 -34.83 7.50
CA GLN A 246 -3.12 -35.50 6.27
C GLN A 246 -1.74 -36.16 6.45
N CYS A 247 -0.78 -35.47 7.06
CA CYS A 247 0.53 -36.03 7.38
C CYS A 247 0.41 -37.27 8.28
N ALA A 248 -0.45 -37.23 9.31
CA ALA A 248 -0.65 -38.38 10.20
C ALA A 248 -1.22 -39.62 9.45
N VAL A 249 -2.10 -39.40 8.46
CA VAL A 249 -2.61 -40.47 7.60
C VAL A 249 -1.49 -41.05 6.72
N LEU A 250 -0.70 -40.19 6.07
CA LEU A 250 0.43 -40.60 5.23
C LEU A 250 1.50 -41.37 6.02
N GLU A 251 1.84 -40.92 7.23
CA GLU A 251 2.76 -41.65 8.11
C GLU A 251 2.24 -43.06 8.45
N THR A 252 0.94 -43.18 8.69
CA THR A 252 0.31 -44.48 8.98
C THR A 252 0.37 -45.40 7.76
N ASP A 253 0.07 -44.87 6.57
CA ASP A 253 0.17 -45.63 5.31
C ASP A 253 1.62 -46.06 5.02
N MET A 254 2.59 -45.16 5.20
CA MET A 254 4.01 -45.49 5.07
C MET A 254 4.46 -46.59 6.03
N ARG A 255 4.01 -46.55 7.29
CA ARG A 255 4.30 -47.62 8.26
C ARG A 255 3.69 -48.95 7.81
N HIS A 256 2.46 -48.94 7.32
CA HIS A 256 1.78 -50.14 6.84
C HIS A 256 2.49 -50.74 5.61
N ARG A 257 2.85 -49.92 4.62
CA ARG A 257 3.63 -50.36 3.44
C ARG A 257 5.00 -50.91 3.83
N SER A 258 5.70 -50.24 4.76
CA SER A 258 6.99 -50.71 5.26
C SER A 258 6.87 -52.07 5.96
N MET A 259 5.83 -52.28 6.78
CA MET A 259 5.57 -53.57 7.42
C MET A 259 5.22 -54.67 6.42
N ALA A 260 4.45 -54.36 5.37
CA ALA A 260 4.11 -55.32 4.31
C ALA A 260 5.37 -55.79 3.56
N LEU A 261 6.23 -54.85 3.13
CA LEU A 261 7.51 -55.16 2.48
C LEU A 261 8.44 -55.98 3.39
N ALA A 262 8.44 -55.72 4.70
CA ALA A 262 9.20 -56.50 5.68
C ALA A 262 8.65 -57.93 5.86
N ALA A 263 7.33 -58.13 5.75
CA ALA A 263 6.72 -59.45 5.82
C ALA A 263 7.01 -60.29 4.56
N ASP A 264 6.93 -59.67 3.38
CA ASP A 264 7.17 -60.36 2.10
C ASP A 264 8.64 -60.79 1.97
N SER A 265 9.59 -59.94 2.40
CA SER A 265 11.01 -60.25 2.42
C SER A 265 11.39 -61.39 3.39
N SER A 266 10.60 -61.63 4.43
CA SER A 266 10.77 -62.77 5.34
C SER A 266 10.30 -64.11 4.73
N SER A 267 9.35 -64.07 3.79
CA SER A 267 8.76 -65.28 3.18
C SER A 267 9.51 -65.78 1.93
N ALA A 268 10.22 -64.89 1.23
CA ALA A 268 10.93 -65.21 -0.01
C ALA A 268 12.28 -65.88 0.27
N GLY A 269 12.28 -67.21 0.38
CA GLY A 269 13.49 -68.01 0.51
C GLY A 269 14.41 -67.93 -0.72
N ALA A 270 15.54 -67.24 -0.58
CA ALA A 270 16.86 -67.34 -1.26
C ALA A 270 17.00 -67.57 -2.78
N ALA A 271 15.94 -67.77 -3.58
CA ALA A 271 16.07 -68.14 -4.99
C ALA A 271 15.45 -67.11 -5.95
N GLN A 272 16.35 -66.39 -6.63
CA GLN A 272 16.23 -65.67 -7.91
C GLN A 272 15.57 -64.27 -7.96
N ALA A 273 16.45 -63.28 -8.18
CA ALA A 273 16.17 -61.89 -8.57
C ALA A 273 15.83 -61.78 -10.07
N PRO A 274 14.74 -61.08 -10.42
CA PRO A 274 14.84 -59.80 -11.13
C PRO A 274 13.72 -58.80 -10.76
N ALA A 275 13.59 -58.41 -9.49
CA ALA A 275 12.59 -57.44 -9.01
C ALA A 275 13.19 -56.08 -8.58
N SER A 276 14.45 -55.78 -8.93
CA SER A 276 15.19 -54.63 -8.38
C SER A 276 14.72 -53.25 -8.85
N HIS A 277 14.19 -53.12 -10.08
CA HIS A 277 13.83 -51.80 -10.61
C HIS A 277 12.48 -51.24 -10.08
N GLU A 278 11.49 -52.09 -9.83
CA GLU A 278 10.21 -51.63 -9.23
C GLU A 278 10.43 -51.17 -7.78
N ALA A 279 11.23 -51.92 -7.01
CA ALA A 279 11.59 -51.55 -5.64
C ALA A 279 12.41 -50.24 -5.58
N GLU A 280 13.30 -49.99 -6.54
CA GLU A 280 14.04 -48.72 -6.63
C GLU A 280 13.11 -47.54 -6.94
N GLY A 281 12.09 -47.73 -7.78
CA GLY A 281 11.08 -46.72 -8.09
C GLY A 281 10.26 -46.34 -6.85
N GLU A 282 9.77 -47.33 -6.09
CA GLU A 282 9.03 -47.09 -4.86
C GLU A 282 9.88 -46.37 -3.79
N VAL A 283 11.16 -46.73 -3.65
CA VAL A 283 12.07 -46.07 -2.70
C VAL A 283 12.34 -44.61 -3.12
N ALA A 284 12.41 -44.31 -4.42
CA ALA A 284 12.57 -42.94 -4.91
C ALA A 284 11.32 -42.10 -4.63
N GLU A 285 10.12 -42.65 -4.85
CA GLU A 285 8.85 -41.98 -4.54
C GLU A 285 8.70 -41.67 -3.04
N LEU A 286 9.06 -42.62 -2.17
CA LEU A 286 9.05 -42.41 -0.72
C LEU A 286 10.04 -41.31 -0.28
N ARG A 287 11.21 -41.20 -0.92
CA ARG A 287 12.17 -40.13 -0.62
C ARG A 287 11.66 -38.75 -1.04
N LEU A 288 10.95 -38.67 -2.17
CA LEU A 288 10.33 -37.43 -2.62
C LEU A 288 9.23 -36.99 -1.64
N LEU A 289 8.32 -37.89 -1.26
CA LEU A 289 7.30 -37.64 -0.26
C LEU A 289 7.90 -37.20 1.09
N GLN A 290 9.00 -37.83 1.51
CA GLN A 290 9.70 -37.43 2.74
C GLN A 290 10.28 -36.01 2.64
N ALA A 291 10.85 -35.64 1.49
CA ALA A 291 11.37 -34.29 1.26
C ALA A 291 10.24 -33.24 1.25
N GLU A 292 9.12 -33.52 0.60
CA GLU A 292 7.93 -32.67 0.60
C GLU A 292 7.37 -32.46 2.01
N MET A 293 7.28 -33.53 2.81
CA MET A 293 6.83 -33.45 4.21
C MET A 293 7.77 -32.59 5.06
N LEU A 294 9.09 -32.71 4.88
CA LEU A 294 10.07 -31.87 5.60
C LEU A 294 9.95 -30.40 5.20
N SER A 295 9.77 -30.09 3.91
CA SER A 295 9.55 -28.73 3.43
C SER A 295 8.26 -28.12 4.00
N ALA A 296 7.18 -28.89 4.01
CA ALA A 296 5.90 -28.45 4.59
C ALA A 296 6.01 -28.17 6.09
N THR A 297 6.77 -29.00 6.83
CA THR A 297 7.04 -28.80 8.26
C THR A 297 7.83 -27.52 8.51
N GLN A 298 8.86 -27.25 7.69
CA GLN A 298 9.64 -26.01 7.78
C GLN A 298 8.79 -24.77 7.49
N GLU A 299 7.93 -24.81 6.46
CA GLU A 299 7.01 -23.71 6.16
C GLU A 299 6.03 -23.44 7.32
N LEU A 300 5.54 -24.51 7.95
CA LEU A 300 4.63 -24.42 9.09
C LEU A 300 5.33 -23.82 10.32
N ASP A 301 6.57 -24.20 10.60
CA ASP A 301 7.37 -23.63 11.69
C ASP A 301 7.72 -22.16 11.43
N GLU A 302 8.03 -21.78 10.19
CA GLU A 302 8.27 -20.39 9.79
C GLU A 302 7.00 -19.54 10.00
N ARG A 303 5.83 -20.03 9.57
CA ARG A 303 4.55 -19.37 9.82
C ARG A 303 4.25 -19.23 11.31
N ARG A 304 4.54 -20.25 12.13
CA ARG A 304 4.39 -20.19 13.60
C ARG A 304 5.32 -19.14 14.21
N ARG A 305 6.55 -19.00 13.71
CA ARG A 305 7.48 -17.95 14.16
C ARG A 305 6.93 -16.57 13.84
N GLN A 306 6.51 -16.34 12.60
CA GLN A 306 5.92 -15.06 12.17
C GLN A 306 4.68 -14.70 12.99
N ALA A 307 3.82 -15.67 13.30
CA ALA A 307 2.65 -15.45 14.16
C ALA A 307 3.03 -15.06 15.60
N ARG A 308 4.11 -15.62 16.17
CA ARG A 308 4.62 -15.24 17.49
C ARG A 308 5.22 -13.84 17.48
N GLU A 309 6.04 -13.50 16.49
CA GLU A 309 6.62 -12.16 16.34
C GLU A 309 5.53 -11.09 16.21
N ALA A 310 4.48 -11.35 15.41
CA ALA A 310 3.34 -10.46 15.28
C ALA A 310 2.57 -10.28 16.62
N ALA A 311 2.40 -11.34 17.39
CA ALA A 311 1.76 -11.28 18.71
C ALA A 311 2.61 -10.48 19.73
N GLU A 312 3.93 -10.65 19.71
CA GLU A 312 4.86 -9.88 20.54
C GLU A 312 4.85 -8.38 20.19
N GLU A 313 4.81 -8.05 18.89
CA GLU A 313 4.65 -6.65 18.44
C GLU A 313 3.31 -6.05 18.90
N GLU A 314 2.20 -6.80 18.82
CA GLU A 314 0.90 -6.32 19.31
C GLU A 314 0.92 -6.09 20.83
N GLN A 315 1.55 -6.99 21.58
CA GLN A 315 1.73 -6.84 23.03
C GLN A 315 2.59 -5.62 23.37
N ALA A 316 3.67 -5.38 22.62
CA ALA A 316 4.52 -4.20 22.79
C ALA A 316 3.76 -2.89 22.47
N ARG A 317 2.90 -2.89 21.45
CA ARG A 317 2.01 -1.75 21.13
C ARG A 317 1.02 -1.48 22.25
N LYS A 318 0.36 -2.52 22.80
CA LYS A 318 -0.55 -2.39 23.95
C LYS A 318 0.15 -1.82 25.18
N ALA A 319 1.33 -2.33 25.52
CA ALA A 319 2.13 -1.82 26.63
C ALA A 319 2.53 -0.34 26.43
N SER A 320 2.85 0.05 25.18
CA SER A 320 3.17 1.44 24.85
C SER A 320 1.95 2.36 25.00
N LEU A 321 0.76 1.92 24.58
CA LEU A 321 -0.49 2.66 24.76
C LEU A 321 -0.85 2.80 26.25
N GLU A 322 -0.67 1.75 27.04
CA GLU A 322 -0.90 1.79 28.49
C GLU A 322 0.03 2.79 29.19
N LEU A 323 1.32 2.81 28.81
CA LEU A 323 2.28 3.78 29.33
C LEU A 323 1.90 5.22 28.95
N LEU A 324 1.43 5.45 27.72
CA LEU A 324 0.95 6.77 27.28
C LEU A 324 -0.31 7.18 28.07
N SER A 325 -1.24 6.26 28.29
CA SER A 325 -2.43 6.50 29.12
C SER A 325 -2.05 6.88 30.56
N GLN A 326 -1.06 6.21 31.15
CA GLN A 326 -0.56 6.54 32.49
C GLN A 326 0.03 7.96 32.53
N ARG A 327 0.87 8.32 31.54
CA ARG A 327 1.42 9.68 31.46
C ARG A 327 0.35 10.76 31.28
N HIS A 328 -0.69 10.49 30.50
CA HIS A 328 -1.81 11.42 30.37
C HIS A 328 -2.55 11.61 31.71
N ALA A 329 -2.73 10.54 32.49
CA ALA A 329 -3.32 10.65 33.82
C ALA A 329 -2.43 11.44 34.80
N GLU A 330 -1.11 11.26 34.75
CA GLU A 330 -0.16 12.05 35.55
C GLU A 330 -0.21 13.54 35.20
N LEU A 331 -0.23 13.88 33.91
CA LEU A 331 -0.35 15.27 33.46
C LEU A 331 -1.68 15.91 33.89
N ALA A 332 -2.78 15.16 33.79
CA ALA A 332 -4.09 15.62 34.24
C ALA A 332 -4.12 15.87 35.77
N ALA A 333 -3.45 15.04 36.56
CA ALA A 333 -3.29 15.26 37.99
C ALA A 333 -2.47 16.53 38.29
N CYS A 334 -1.35 16.75 37.59
CA CYS A 334 -0.56 17.97 37.74
C CYS A 334 -1.36 19.23 37.34
N GLU A 335 -2.19 19.16 36.30
CA GLU A 335 -3.05 20.28 35.90
C GLU A 335 -4.10 20.59 36.96
N ALA A 336 -4.72 19.56 37.56
CA ALA A 336 -5.67 19.73 38.65
C ALA A 336 -5.02 20.40 39.89
N GLU A 337 -3.78 20.00 40.24
CA GLU A 337 -3.02 20.65 41.32
C GLU A 337 -2.73 22.13 41.03
N LEU A 338 -2.38 22.47 39.79
CA LEU A 338 -2.16 23.86 39.37
C LEU A 338 -3.45 24.68 39.42
N GLN A 339 -4.58 24.13 38.98
CA GLN A 339 -5.88 24.79 39.07
C GLN A 339 -6.28 25.04 40.53
N GLN A 340 -6.06 24.06 41.41
CA GLN A 340 -6.30 24.21 42.84
C GLN A 340 -5.43 25.33 43.44
N ALA A 341 -4.12 25.32 43.18
CA ALA A 341 -3.21 26.36 43.66
C ALA A 341 -3.58 27.76 43.15
N SER A 342 -4.02 27.87 41.90
CA SER A 342 -4.52 29.13 41.32
C SER A 342 -5.80 29.60 42.03
N SER A 343 -6.72 28.69 42.36
CA SER A 343 -7.93 29.03 43.11
C SER A 343 -7.62 29.53 44.52
N GLU A 344 -6.68 28.88 45.23
CA GLU A 344 -6.23 29.28 46.57
C GLU A 344 -5.53 30.65 46.56
N ALA A 345 -4.70 30.91 45.53
CA ALA A 345 -4.05 32.19 45.34
C ALA A 345 -5.06 33.32 45.06
N SER A 346 -6.12 33.04 44.30
CA SER A 346 -7.21 34.00 44.04
C SER A 346 -7.94 34.36 45.34
N VAL A 347 -8.33 33.34 46.13
CA VAL A 347 -8.98 33.55 47.44
C VAL A 347 -8.08 34.34 48.39
N ALA A 348 -6.77 34.02 48.42
CA ALA A 348 -5.81 34.76 49.24
C ALA A 348 -5.62 36.22 48.79
N ARG A 349 -5.78 36.51 47.50
CA ARG A 349 -5.71 37.87 46.96
C ARG A 349 -6.95 38.68 47.34
N GLU A 350 -8.12 38.09 47.21
CA GLU A 350 -9.40 38.71 47.60
C GLU A 350 -9.45 39.01 49.11
N ALA A 351 -8.93 38.10 49.94
CA ALA A 351 -8.80 38.32 51.38
C ALA A 351 -7.78 39.42 51.76
N ARG A 352 -6.85 39.77 50.87
CA ARG A 352 -5.83 40.80 51.10
C ARG A 352 -6.22 42.17 50.56
N GLU A 353 -7.25 42.30 49.74
CA GLU A 353 -7.76 43.62 49.37
C GLU A 353 -8.39 44.25 50.62
N PRO A 354 -7.76 45.28 51.21
CA PRO A 354 -8.33 45.92 52.39
C PRO A 354 -9.65 46.55 51.95
N HIS A 355 -10.77 46.05 52.49
CA HIS A 355 -12.05 46.73 52.38
C HIS A 355 -11.81 48.20 52.72
N GLY A 356 -11.99 49.05 51.71
CA GLY A 356 -11.71 50.47 51.79
C GLY A 356 -12.25 51.02 53.10
N LEU A 357 -11.35 51.49 53.95
CA LEU A 357 -11.71 52.31 55.08
C LEU A 357 -12.48 53.53 54.52
N PRO A 358 -13.72 53.75 54.94
CA PRO A 358 -14.58 54.82 54.42
C PRO A 358 -14.07 56.22 54.73
#